data_AF-A0A954HJC9-F1
#
_entry.id   AF-A0A954HJC9-F1
#
_cell.length_a   1.000
_cell.length_b   1.000
_cell.length_c   1.000
_cell.angle_alpha   90.00
_cell.angle_beta   90.00
_cell.angle_gamma   90.00
#
_symmetry.space_group_name_H-M   'P 1'
#
loop_
_entity.id
_entity.type
_entity.pdbx_description
1 polymer ?
#
loop_
_entity_poly.entity_id
_entity_poly.type
_entity_poly.pdbx_seq_one_letter_code
_entity_poly.pdbx_strand_id
1 'polypeptide(L)'
;LFIAPLSLMLIDFWPPDIKTSLILTRSAASLLQLATAATFLVHGGKLVTAETPPEVLTRLIEFATRHMSWSDLDEGIVRHVVQFIGIAEVAAGVAFLSSRNRMVAVLLVAWGLVSTLLFALVHRGAGYHTSLILAGTWGAPLFVLQFWLCTIAEQPPNYLPEEVDTE
;
A
#
# COMPACT_ATOMS: atom_id res chain seq x y z
N LEU A 1 16.04 7.73 -14.43
CA LEU A 1 14.87 6.84 -14.48
C LEU A 1 13.61 7.38 -13.77
N PHE A 2 13.57 8.67 -13.37
CA PHE A 2 12.43 9.25 -12.63
C PHE A 2 11.45 10.07 -13.49
N ILE A 3 11.71 10.18 -14.80
CA ILE A 3 10.94 11.06 -15.69
C ILE A 3 9.64 10.39 -16.15
N ALA A 4 9.67 9.08 -16.45
CA ALA A 4 8.51 8.35 -16.99
C ALA A 4 7.23 8.41 -16.12
N PRO A 5 7.29 8.27 -14.78
CA PRO A 5 6.09 8.41 -13.93
C PRO A 5 5.55 9.84 -13.95
N LEU A 6 6.44 10.82 -13.99
CA LEU A 6 6.10 12.25 -13.99
C LEU A 6 5.46 12.67 -15.33
N SER A 7 5.95 12.09 -16.43
CA SER A 7 5.39 12.24 -17.78
C SER A 7 3.99 11.66 -17.92
N LEU A 8 3.78 10.41 -17.48
CA LEU A 8 2.45 9.78 -17.48
C LEU A 8 1.45 10.57 -16.63
N MET A 9 1.93 11.21 -15.55
CA MET A 9 1.11 12.06 -14.71
C MET A 9 0.64 13.35 -15.40
N LEU A 10 1.45 13.96 -16.26
CA LEU A 10 1.10 15.21 -16.96
C LEU A 10 0.10 15.00 -18.11
N ILE A 11 0.08 13.81 -18.71
CA ILE A 11 -0.73 13.50 -19.89
C ILE A 11 -2.24 13.40 -19.56
N ASP A 12 -2.61 12.93 -18.36
CA ASP A 12 -4.02 12.71 -17.97
C ASP A 12 -4.88 13.98 -17.88
N PHE A 13 -4.30 15.18 -17.91
CA PHE A 13 -4.99 16.44 -17.56
C PHE A 13 -4.89 17.52 -18.63
N TRP A 14 -4.71 17.13 -19.88
CA TRP A 14 -4.70 18.08 -20.98
C TRP A 14 -6.12 18.30 -21.55
N PRO A 15 -6.63 19.55 -21.64
CA PRO A 15 -5.99 20.82 -21.28
C PRO A 15 -6.22 21.19 -19.79
N PRO A 16 -5.19 21.75 -19.10
CA PRO A 16 -5.22 21.93 -17.65
C PRO A 16 -5.80 23.28 -17.20
N ASP A 17 -7.04 23.31 -16.72
CA ASP A 17 -7.50 24.36 -15.78
C ASP A 17 -7.06 24.02 -14.35
N ILE A 18 -5.75 23.92 -14.12
CA ILE A 18 -5.21 23.45 -12.83
C ILE A 18 -5.10 24.61 -11.84
N LYS A 19 -5.93 24.59 -10.79
CA LYS A 19 -5.76 25.44 -9.61
C LYS A 19 -4.43 25.12 -8.91
N THR A 20 -3.66 26.13 -8.50
CA THR A 20 -2.34 25.97 -7.86
C THR A 20 -2.38 25.09 -6.60
N SER A 21 -3.50 25.10 -5.87
CA SER A 21 -3.74 24.22 -4.72
C SER A 21 -3.72 22.74 -5.12
N LEU A 22 -4.24 22.40 -6.30
CA LEU A 22 -4.33 21.03 -6.79
C LEU A 22 -2.96 20.47 -7.17
N ILE A 23 -2.04 21.33 -7.65
CA ILE A 23 -0.64 20.96 -7.91
C ILE A 23 0.06 20.55 -6.61
N LEU A 24 -0.14 21.33 -5.54
CA LEU A 24 0.48 21.07 -4.24
C LEU A 24 -0.10 19.79 -3.59
N THR A 25 -1.41 19.60 -3.63
CA THR A 25 -2.05 18.38 -3.11
C THR A 25 -1.60 17.15 -3.91
N ARG A 26 -1.44 17.28 -5.22
CA ARG A 26 -0.95 16.20 -6.08
C ARG A 26 0.50 15.85 -5.78
N SER A 27 1.39 16.82 -5.63
CA SER A 27 2.80 16.54 -5.30
C SER A 27 2.92 15.89 -3.91
N ALA A 28 2.13 16.35 -2.94
CA ALA A 28 2.03 15.72 -1.62
C ALA A 28 1.51 14.27 -1.70
N ALA A 29 0.45 14.02 -2.48
CA ALA A 29 -0.09 12.67 -2.68
C ALA A 29 0.92 11.74 -3.36
N SER A 30 1.67 12.23 -4.36
CA SER A 30 2.73 11.47 -5.03
C SER A 30 3.90 11.15 -4.10
N LEU A 31 4.32 12.11 -3.27
CA LEU A 31 5.35 11.87 -2.25
C LEU A 31 4.89 10.84 -1.23
N LEU A 32 3.63 10.93 -0.79
CA LEU A 32 3.05 9.96 0.13
C LEU A 32 2.96 8.56 -0.49
N GLN A 33 2.58 8.46 -1.77
CA GLN A 33 2.56 7.21 -2.52
C GLN A 33 3.95 6.57 -2.58
N LEU A 34 4.97 7.38 -2.87
CA LEU A 34 6.37 6.91 -2.94
C LEU A 34 6.87 6.46 -1.57
N ALA A 35 6.61 7.24 -0.52
CA ALA A 35 6.97 6.87 0.86
C ALA A 35 6.29 5.57 1.28
N THR A 36 4.98 5.42 1.01
CA THR A 36 4.21 4.22 1.33
C THR A 36 4.79 3.00 0.63
N ALA A 37 5.06 3.10 -0.68
CA ALA A 37 5.62 2.00 -1.42
C ALA A 37 7.03 1.64 -0.94
N ALA A 38 7.87 2.62 -0.63
CA ALA A 38 9.18 2.38 -0.05
C ALA A 38 9.08 1.62 1.29
N THR A 39 8.10 1.94 2.14
CA THR A 39 7.83 1.19 3.37
C THR A 39 7.53 -0.28 3.07
N PHE A 40 6.63 -0.58 2.14
CA PHE A 40 6.29 -1.97 1.77
C PHE A 40 7.47 -2.72 1.13
N LEU A 41 8.24 -2.05 0.28
CA LEU A 41 9.43 -2.65 -0.34
C LEU A 41 10.51 -2.98 0.68
N VAL A 42 10.79 -2.07 1.62
CA VAL A 42 11.80 -2.29 2.67
C VAL A 42 11.32 -3.32 3.68
N HIS A 43 10.06 -3.25 4.11
CA HIS A 43 9.51 -4.20 5.08
C HIS A 43 9.43 -5.61 4.47
N GLY A 44 8.85 -5.74 3.28
CA GLY A 44 8.78 -7.01 2.57
C GLY A 44 10.16 -7.57 2.23
N GLY A 45 11.10 -6.72 1.79
CA GLY A 45 12.49 -7.11 1.56
C GLY A 45 13.16 -7.69 2.80
N LYS A 46 12.96 -7.06 3.97
CA LYS A 46 13.47 -7.59 5.25
C LYS A 46 12.87 -8.95 5.59
N LEU A 47 11.58 -9.18 5.34
CA LEU A 47 10.92 -10.46 5.58
C LEU A 47 11.44 -11.57 4.66
N VAL A 48 11.73 -11.25 3.40
CA VAL A 48 12.28 -12.21 2.43
C VAL A 48 13.68 -12.67 2.82
N THR A 49 14.53 -11.74 3.27
CA THR A 49 15.93 -12.03 3.62
C THR A 49 16.13 -12.45 5.07
N ALA A 50 15.07 -12.48 5.89
CA ALA A 50 15.19 -12.81 7.30
C ALA A 50 15.57 -14.28 7.49
N GLU A 51 16.71 -14.54 8.13
CA GLU A 51 17.13 -15.89 8.52
C GLU A 51 16.21 -16.47 9.60
N THR A 52 15.72 -15.61 10.50
CA THR A 52 14.75 -15.94 11.54
C THR A 52 13.47 -15.13 11.36
N PRO A 53 12.28 -15.76 11.43
CA PRO A 53 11.03 -15.05 11.28
C PRO A 53 10.87 -14.04 12.44
N PRO A 54 10.38 -12.81 12.18
CA PRO A 54 10.18 -11.84 13.23
C PRO A 54 9.25 -12.40 14.31
N GLU A 55 9.63 -12.27 15.57
CA GLU A 55 8.91 -12.81 16.72
C GLU A 55 7.41 -12.47 16.70
N VAL A 56 7.10 -11.25 16.23
CA VAL A 56 5.72 -10.76 16.06
C VAL A 56 4.92 -11.61 15.06
N LEU A 57 5.49 -11.88 13.89
CA LEU A 57 4.83 -12.68 12.86
C LEU A 57 4.74 -14.14 13.28
N THR A 58 5.78 -14.66 13.94
CA THR A 58 5.80 -16.01 14.51
C THR A 58 4.68 -16.20 15.52
N ARG A 59 4.58 -15.30 16.52
CA ARG A 59 3.49 -15.31 17.51
C ARG A 59 2.11 -15.16 16.87
N LEU A 60 2.03 -14.42 15.77
CA LEU A 60 0.79 -14.26 15.04
C LEU A 60 0.34 -15.54 14.33
N ILE A 61 1.28 -16.19 13.65
CA ILE A 61 1.06 -17.46 12.97
C ILE A 61 0.66 -18.51 14.01
N GLU A 62 1.38 -18.60 15.13
CA GLU A 62 1.04 -19.47 16.26
C GLU A 62 -0.36 -19.17 16.83
N PHE A 63 -0.72 -17.89 16.98
CA PHE A 63 -2.04 -17.51 17.47
C PHE A 63 -3.15 -17.97 16.52
N ALA A 64 -2.97 -17.77 15.21
CA ALA A 64 -3.93 -18.19 14.19
C ALA A 64 -4.09 -19.72 14.16
N THR A 65 -3.00 -20.45 14.33
CA THR A 65 -2.99 -21.91 14.15
C THR A 65 -3.53 -22.65 15.36
N ARG A 66 -3.29 -22.12 16.57
CA ARG A 66 -3.97 -22.56 17.79
C ARG A 66 -5.50 -22.45 17.68
N HIS A 67 -6.02 -21.40 17.03
CA HIS A 67 -7.46 -21.25 16.83
C HIS A 67 -8.02 -22.15 15.72
N MET A 68 -7.19 -22.61 14.78
CA MET A 68 -7.57 -23.51 13.70
C MET A 68 -7.40 -25.01 14.03
N SER A 69 -7.01 -25.34 15.28
CA SER A 69 -6.72 -26.70 15.73
C SER A 69 -5.63 -27.41 14.90
N TRP A 70 -4.75 -26.65 14.26
CA TRP A 70 -3.59 -27.20 13.58
C TRP A 70 -2.52 -27.49 14.64
N SER A 71 -1.97 -28.70 14.62
CA SER A 71 -0.86 -29.10 15.49
C SER A 71 0.35 -28.16 15.29
N ASP A 72 1.25 -28.13 16.27
CA ASP A 72 2.47 -27.31 16.29
C ASP A 72 3.10 -27.20 14.89
N LEU A 73 3.18 -25.97 14.39
CA LEU A 73 3.77 -25.70 13.09
C LEU A 73 5.28 -25.82 13.17
N ASP A 74 5.84 -26.57 12.23
CA ASP A 74 7.28 -26.61 12.02
C ASP A 74 7.84 -25.22 11.72
N GLU A 75 9.00 -24.88 12.31
CA GLU A 75 9.68 -23.60 12.12
C GLU A 75 9.99 -23.33 10.65
N GLY A 76 10.25 -24.40 9.88
CA GLY A 76 10.44 -24.32 8.43
C GLY A 76 9.22 -23.76 7.71
N ILE A 77 8.02 -24.20 8.10
CA ILE A 77 6.76 -23.72 7.50
C ILE A 77 6.50 -22.27 7.91
N VAL A 78 6.71 -21.92 9.18
CA VAL A 78 6.55 -20.53 9.65
C VAL A 78 7.45 -19.59 8.84
N ARG A 79 8.71 -19.96 8.62
CA ARG A 79 9.65 -19.19 7.80
C ARG A 79 9.16 -19.04 6.36
N HIS A 80 8.65 -20.09 5.73
CA HIS A 80 8.11 -19.99 4.37
C HIS A 80 6.90 -19.07 4.28
N VAL A 81 6.01 -19.11 5.28
CA VAL A 81 4.85 -18.19 5.35
C VAL A 81 5.33 -16.74 5.49
N VAL A 82 6.31 -16.47 6.35
CA VAL A 82 6.90 -15.14 6.51
C VAL A 82 7.53 -14.64 5.21
N GLN A 83 8.29 -15.48 4.51
CA GLN A 83 8.89 -15.12 3.22
C GLN A 83 7.81 -14.84 2.17
N PHE A 84 6.75 -15.64 2.13
CA PHE A 84 5.62 -15.43 1.22
C PHE A 84 4.93 -14.08 1.47
N ILE A 85 4.70 -13.73 2.74
CA ILE A 85 4.19 -12.41 3.13
C ILE A 85 5.14 -11.31 2.66
N GLY A 86 6.45 -11.49 2.83
CA GLY A 86 7.46 -10.55 2.36
C GLY A 86 7.40 -10.32 0.84
N ILE A 87 7.30 -11.39 0.06
CA ILE A 87 7.15 -11.32 -1.41
C ILE A 87 5.86 -10.57 -1.76
N ALA A 88 4.75 -10.88 -1.08
CA ALA A 88 3.46 -10.22 -1.32
C ALA A 88 3.53 -8.72 -1.02
N GLU A 89 4.21 -8.31 0.06
CA GLU A 89 4.40 -6.89 0.38
C GLU A 89 5.25 -6.17 -0.65
N VAL A 90 6.35 -6.78 -1.12
CA VAL A 90 7.16 -6.22 -2.21
C VAL A 90 6.33 -6.06 -3.47
N ALA A 91 5.60 -7.10 -3.87
CA ALA A 91 4.73 -7.08 -5.05
C ALA A 91 3.65 -5.99 -4.94
N ALA A 92 3.03 -5.85 -3.77
CA ALA A 92 2.03 -4.81 -3.52
C ALA A 92 2.64 -3.40 -3.56
N GLY A 93 3.84 -3.21 -3.01
CA GLY A 93 4.58 -1.94 -3.10
C GLY A 93 4.92 -1.55 -4.54
N VAL A 94 5.39 -2.51 -5.36
CA VAL A 94 5.63 -2.30 -6.79
C VAL A 94 4.32 -1.98 -7.52
N ALA A 95 3.26 -2.76 -7.28
CA ALA A 95 1.96 -2.57 -7.91
C ALA A 95 1.34 -1.22 -7.54
N PHE A 96 1.54 -0.76 -6.31
CA PHE A 96 1.05 0.54 -5.84
C PHE A 96 1.81 1.71 -6.46
N LEU A 97 3.10 1.54 -6.80
CA LEU A 97 3.88 2.53 -7.56
C LEU A 97 3.52 2.54 -9.04
N SER A 98 3.37 1.36 -9.65
CA SER A 98 3.25 1.21 -11.10
C SER A 98 1.81 1.37 -11.59
N SER A 99 0.82 1.08 -10.76
CA SER A 99 -0.58 1.11 -11.14
C SER A 99 -1.39 2.05 -10.25
N ARG A 100 -2.27 2.84 -10.87
CA ARG A 100 -3.30 3.63 -10.18
C ARG A 100 -4.51 2.76 -9.78
N ASN A 101 -4.27 1.46 -9.59
CA ASN A 101 -5.32 0.49 -9.32
C ASN A 101 -5.84 0.66 -7.89
N ARG A 102 -7.09 1.11 -7.77
CA ARG A 102 -7.75 1.33 -6.48
C ARG A 102 -7.82 0.06 -5.64
N MET A 103 -7.92 -1.11 -6.28
CA MET A 103 -7.97 -2.39 -5.57
C MET A 103 -6.66 -2.68 -4.83
N VAL A 104 -5.51 -2.30 -5.40
CA VAL A 104 -4.22 -2.44 -4.71
C VAL A 104 -4.18 -1.56 -3.46
N ALA A 105 -4.65 -0.31 -3.56
CA ALA A 105 -4.74 0.58 -2.40
C ALA A 105 -5.68 0.03 -1.32
N VAL A 106 -6.85 -0.48 -1.69
CA VAL A 106 -7.80 -1.13 -0.76
C VAL A 106 -7.17 -2.33 -0.08
N LEU A 107 -6.46 -3.18 -0.84
CA LEU A 107 -5.76 -4.34 -0.28
C LEU A 107 -4.66 -3.94 0.69
N LEU A 108 -3.88 -2.89 0.39
CA LEU A 108 -2.86 -2.37 1.30
C LEU A 108 -3.46 -1.79 2.59
N VAL A 109 -4.57 -1.06 2.49
CA VAL A 109 -5.30 -0.55 3.66
C VAL A 109 -5.80 -1.70 4.52
N ALA A 110 -6.45 -2.69 3.89
CA ALA A 110 -6.95 -3.87 4.59
C ALA A 110 -5.81 -4.65 5.26
N TRP A 111 -4.70 -4.86 4.55
CA TRP A 111 -3.52 -5.55 5.07
C TRP A 111 -2.91 -4.82 6.27
N GLY A 112 -2.72 -3.50 6.19
CA GLY A 112 -2.18 -2.71 7.29
C GLY A 112 -3.12 -2.63 8.50
N LEU A 113 -4.43 -2.55 8.27
CA LEU A 113 -5.45 -2.64 9.34
C LEU A 113 -5.42 -3.99 10.04
N VAL A 114 -5.47 -5.08 9.27
CA VAL A 114 -5.40 -6.44 9.79
C VAL A 114 -4.11 -6.62 10.59
N SER A 115 -2.96 -6.21 10.04
CA SER A 115 -1.66 -6.31 10.71
C SER A 115 -1.62 -5.52 12.04
N THR A 116 -2.19 -4.31 12.05
CA THR A 116 -2.23 -3.46 13.26
C THR A 116 -3.15 -4.06 14.33
N LEU A 117 -4.34 -4.52 13.94
CA LEU A 117 -5.29 -5.16 14.86
C LEU A 117 -4.71 -6.44 15.46
N LEU A 118 -4.10 -7.26 14.61
CA LEU A 118 -3.43 -8.48 15.01
C LEU A 118 -2.26 -8.20 15.97
N PHE A 119 -1.45 -7.17 15.70
CA PHE A 119 -0.39 -6.74 16.60
C PHE A 119 -0.92 -6.32 17.98
N ALA A 120 -1.98 -5.51 17.99
CA ALA A 120 -2.62 -5.03 19.21
C ALA A 120 -3.19 -6.19 20.05
N LEU A 121 -3.73 -7.23 19.40
CA LEU A 121 -4.24 -8.43 20.07
C LEU A 121 -3.12 -9.28 20.68
N VAL A 122 -2.00 -9.47 19.96
CA VAL A 122 -0.87 -10.29 20.42
C VAL A 122 -0.10 -9.63 21.58
N HIS A 123 0.16 -8.32 21.50
CA HIS A 123 1.03 -7.62 22.47
C HIS A 123 0.25 -6.92 23.59
N ARG A 124 -1.09 -6.82 23.50
CA ARG A 124 -1.94 -6.09 24.45
C ARG A 124 -1.37 -4.68 24.74
N GLY A 125 -1.63 -4.12 25.92
CA GLY A 125 -1.23 -2.75 26.29
C GLY A 125 0.26 -2.43 26.18
N ALA A 126 1.15 -3.44 26.17
CA ALA A 126 2.59 -3.23 25.97
C ALA A 126 2.96 -2.88 24.51
N GLY A 127 2.07 -3.16 23.55
CA GLY A 127 2.28 -2.91 22.12
C GLY A 127 1.67 -1.61 21.59
N TYR A 128 1.15 -0.73 22.45
CA TYR A 128 0.36 0.44 22.01
C TYR A 128 1.15 1.38 21.08
N HIS A 129 2.39 1.74 21.43
CA HIS A 129 3.21 2.64 20.62
C HIS A 129 3.53 2.05 19.24
N THR A 130 3.87 0.76 19.19
CA THR A 130 4.13 0.05 17.92
C THR A 130 2.86 -0.10 17.08
N SER A 131 1.70 -0.28 17.73
CA SER A 131 0.41 -0.32 17.05
C SER A 131 0.06 1.02 16.42
N LEU A 132 0.42 2.15 17.05
CA LEU A 132 0.25 3.48 16.45
C LEU A 132 1.16 3.70 15.25
N ILE A 133 2.41 3.21 15.30
CA ILE A 133 3.34 3.28 14.17
C ILE A 133 2.82 2.44 13.00
N LEU A 134 2.33 1.21 13.29
CA LEU A 134 1.67 0.36 12.31
C LEU A 134 0.36 0.95 11.80
N ALA A 135 -0.35 1.73 12.61
CA ALA A 135 -1.55 2.41 12.13
C ALA A 135 -1.23 3.44 11.02
N GLY A 136 -0.03 4.02 11.06
CA GLY A 136 0.50 4.87 9.99
C GLY A 136 0.65 4.15 8.65
N THR A 137 0.85 2.82 8.64
CA THR A 137 1.08 2.06 7.41
C THR A 137 -0.19 1.83 6.60
N TRP A 138 -1.38 1.83 7.22
CA TRP A 138 -2.66 1.80 6.48
C TRP A 138 -3.24 3.21 6.24
N GLY A 139 -2.91 4.19 7.07
CA GLY A 139 -3.38 5.57 6.89
C GLY A 139 -2.87 6.22 5.60
N ALA A 140 -1.60 5.97 5.25
CA ALA A 140 -1.00 6.51 4.03
C ALA A 140 -1.66 6.02 2.72
N PRO A 141 -1.84 4.71 2.47
CA PRO A 141 -2.56 4.23 1.29
C PRO A 141 -4.05 4.62 1.30
N LEU A 142 -4.67 4.76 2.49
CA LEU A 142 -6.04 5.25 2.60
C LEU A 142 -6.17 6.70 2.11
N PHE A 143 -5.23 7.57 2.49
CA PHE A 143 -5.22 8.96 2.03
C PHE A 143 -5.02 9.05 0.51
N VAL A 144 -4.11 8.26 -0.05
CA VAL A 144 -3.90 8.19 -1.51
C VAL A 144 -5.15 7.67 -2.22
N LEU A 145 -5.83 6.66 -1.69
CA LEU A 145 -7.09 6.16 -2.22
C LEU A 145 -8.16 7.25 -2.18
N GLN A 146 -8.31 7.97 -1.07
CA GLN A 146 -9.27 9.06 -0.94
C GLN A 146 -8.98 10.17 -1.96
N PHE A 147 -7.71 10.53 -2.14
CA PHE A 147 -7.29 11.48 -3.16
C PHE A 147 -7.66 11.00 -4.57
N TRP A 148 -7.43 9.72 -4.90
CA TRP A 148 -7.84 9.17 -6.21
C TRP A 148 -9.35 9.15 -6.41
N LEU A 149 -10.13 8.92 -5.36
CA LEU A 149 -11.60 8.96 -5.44
C LEU A 149 -12.12 10.40 -5.66
N CYS A 150 -11.55 11.39 -4.96
CA CYS A 150 -11.97 12.78 -5.07
C CYS A 150 -11.51 13.43 -6.39
N THR A 151 -10.27 13.18 -6.84
CA THR A 151 -9.74 13.81 -8.07
C THR A 151 -10.51 13.43 -9.34
N ILE A 152 -11.04 12.22 -9.40
CA ILE A 152 -11.82 11.76 -10.56
C ILE A 152 -13.20 12.44 -10.63
N ALA A 153 -13.74 12.87 -9.48
CA ALA A 153 -14.98 13.63 -9.44
C ALA A 153 -14.80 15.09 -9.90
N GLU A 154 -13.61 15.66 -9.67
CA GLU A 154 -13.35 17.08 -9.95
C GLU A 154 -12.93 17.37 -11.39
N GLN A 155 -12.34 16.40 -12.09
CA GLN A 155 -11.92 16.54 -13.49
C GLN A 155 -12.39 15.33 -14.30
N PRO A 156 -13.67 15.30 -14.75
CA PRO A 156 -14.11 14.28 -15.68
C PRO A 156 -13.27 14.35 -16.96
N PRO A 157 -12.94 13.20 -17.59
CA PRO A 157 -12.15 13.18 -18.81
C PRO A 157 -12.85 14.04 -19.87
N ASN A 158 -12.19 15.13 -20.27
CA ASN A 158 -12.67 15.96 -21.34
C ASN A 158 -12.24 15.27 -22.64
N TYR A 159 -13.13 14.44 -23.18
CA TYR A 159 -12.90 13.82 -24.48
C TYR A 159 -12.69 14.93 -25.49
N LEU A 160 -11.52 14.92 -26.17
CA LEU A 160 -11.31 15.81 -27.31
C LEU A 160 -12.49 15.59 -28.26
N PRO A 161 -13.16 16.67 -28.72
CA PRO A 161 -14.19 16.51 -29.73
C PRO A 161 -13.55 15.77 -30.90
N GLU A 162 -14.14 14.63 -31.29
CA GLU A 162 -13.80 13.97 -32.55
C GLU A 162 -13.92 15.06 -33.62
N GLU A 163 -12.84 15.33 -34.34
CA GLU A 163 -12.88 16.25 -35.48
C GLU A 163 -13.98 15.73 -36.38
N VAL A 164 -15.10 16.45 -36.42
CA VAL A 164 -16.17 16.17 -37.37
C VAL A 164 -15.55 16.49 -38.72
N ASP A 165 -15.18 15.45 -39.47
CA ASP A 165 -14.74 15.56 -40.85
C ASP A 165 -15.80 16.37 -41.61
N THR A 166 -15.53 17.65 -41.83
CA THR A 166 -16.35 18.49 -42.69
C THR A 166 -15.98 18.18 -44.13
N GLU A 167 -16.80 17.35 -44.78
CA GLU A 167 -16.84 17.17 -46.24
C GLU A 167 -17.20 18.47 -46.97
#